data_AF-A0A077P290-F1
#
_entry.id   AF-A0A077P290-F1
#
_cell.length_a   1.000
_cell.length_b   1.000
_cell.length_c   1.000
_cell.angle_alpha   90.00
_cell.angle_beta   90.00
_cell.angle_gamma   90.00
#
_symmetry.space_group_name_H-M   'P 1'
#
loop_
_entity.id
_entity.type
_entity.pdbx_description
1 polymer ?
#
loop_
_entity_poly.entity_id
_entity_poly.type
_entity_poly.pdbx_seq_one_letter_code
_entity_poly.pdbx_strand_id
1 'polypeptide(L)'
;MALSPDYQHEFISLFKQTARYHNRHQVFRDFCNCTMAAIHNKYCFSEELEQFYLKTIRKYKREDVDRIVKLFSYTVLALAEEPGDFLGSVFMRLELGNKDLQQFFTPWGVARMMAQLQLNDVSELLQTQPFVTLHEPCCGAGCMTLAAAEVLREQGHDPLSSLWVCAIDIDPLAAVMTYIQLSLTGIPAAVTIGDALRDPGSERTRYTPAHYLGNWSQRLQEYEQAA
;
A
#
# COMPACT_ATOMS: atom_id res chain seq x y z
N MET A 1 -5.99 -20.33 24.32
CA MET A 1 -5.69 -19.26 23.34
C MET A 1 -6.79 -19.31 22.30
N ALA A 2 -7.58 -18.25 22.16
CA ALA A 2 -8.47 -18.14 21.00
C ALA A 2 -7.59 -18.09 19.75
N LEU A 3 -7.87 -18.93 18.75
CA LEU A 3 -7.22 -18.83 17.45
C LEU A 3 -7.47 -17.40 16.94
N SER A 4 -6.41 -16.68 16.60
CA SER A 4 -6.58 -15.39 15.93
C SER A 4 -7.34 -15.61 14.63
N PRO A 5 -8.30 -14.74 14.26
CA PRO A 5 -9.05 -14.91 13.02
C PRO A 5 -8.09 -14.89 11.82
N ASP A 6 -8.21 -15.87 10.92
CA ASP A 6 -7.53 -15.79 9.61
C ASP A 6 -8.22 -14.71 8.76
N TYR A 7 -7.78 -13.46 8.93
CA TYR A 7 -8.35 -12.31 8.24
C TYR A 7 -8.24 -12.44 6.72
N GLN A 8 -7.27 -13.18 6.22
CA GLN A 8 -7.14 -13.43 4.78
C GLN A 8 -8.26 -14.35 4.28
N HIS A 9 -8.53 -15.45 5.01
CA HIS A 9 -9.64 -16.34 4.73
C HIS A 9 -10.98 -15.61 4.83
N GLU A 10 -11.19 -14.83 5.89
CA GLU A 10 -12.39 -14.03 6.12
C GLU A 10 -12.62 -13.01 5.00
N PHE A 11 -11.56 -12.29 4.59
CA PHE A 11 -11.62 -11.35 3.47
C PHE A 11 -12.04 -12.07 2.18
N ILE A 12 -11.36 -13.17 1.82
CA ILE A 12 -11.64 -13.91 0.59
C ILE A 12 -13.07 -14.47 0.60
N SER A 13 -13.52 -15.02 1.73
CA SER A 13 -14.86 -15.57 1.91
C SER A 13 -15.93 -14.49 1.72
N LEU A 14 -15.75 -13.34 2.36
CA LEU A 14 -16.66 -12.20 2.23
C LEU A 14 -16.66 -11.64 0.81
N PHE A 15 -15.48 -11.45 0.22
CA PHE A 15 -15.32 -10.92 -1.14
C PHE A 15 -16.02 -11.76 -2.20
N LYS A 16 -15.99 -13.09 -2.08
CA LYS A 16 -16.71 -14.01 -2.99
C LYS A 16 -18.23 -13.83 -2.93
N GLN A 17 -18.76 -13.29 -1.84
CA GLN A 17 -20.20 -13.02 -1.65
C GLN A 17 -20.58 -11.58 -2.03
N THR A 18 -19.64 -10.64 -1.98
CA THR A 18 -19.86 -9.22 -2.27
C THR A 18 -20.18 -8.99 -3.75
N ALA A 19 -21.34 -8.39 -4.03
CA ALA A 19 -21.74 -7.87 -5.33
C ALA A 19 -21.54 -8.87 -6.48
N ARG A 20 -22.01 -10.12 -6.33
CA ARG A 20 -21.80 -11.23 -7.29
C ARG A 20 -22.29 -10.94 -8.72
N TYR A 21 -23.09 -9.89 -8.89
CA TYR A 21 -23.58 -9.39 -10.18
C TYR A 21 -22.54 -8.52 -10.94
N HIS A 22 -21.36 -8.28 -10.38
CA HIS A 22 -20.23 -7.62 -11.04
C HIS A 22 -19.05 -8.57 -11.28
N ASN A 23 -18.22 -8.24 -12.28
CA ASN A 23 -16.94 -8.91 -12.51
C ASN A 23 -16.04 -8.82 -11.25
N ARG A 24 -15.35 -9.91 -10.88
CA ARG A 24 -14.54 -9.98 -9.65
C ARG A 24 -13.38 -8.99 -9.64
N HIS A 25 -12.65 -8.86 -10.74
CA HIS A 25 -11.59 -7.87 -10.86
C HIS A 25 -12.12 -6.44 -10.68
N GLN A 26 -13.30 -6.13 -11.24
CA GLN A 26 -13.95 -4.84 -11.00
C GLN A 26 -14.27 -4.60 -9.53
N VAL A 27 -14.84 -5.58 -8.82
CA VAL A 27 -15.19 -5.40 -7.40
C VAL A 27 -13.94 -5.17 -6.54
N PHE A 28 -12.86 -5.91 -6.80
CA PHE A 28 -11.60 -5.72 -6.08
C PHE A 28 -10.97 -4.34 -6.36
N ARG A 29 -10.95 -3.94 -7.63
CA ARG A 29 -10.46 -2.62 -8.05
C ARG A 29 -11.27 -1.49 -7.44
N ASP A 30 -12.59 -1.60 -7.45
CA ASP A 30 -13.49 -0.58 -6.87
C ASP A 30 -13.33 -0.52 -5.35
N PHE A 31 -13.18 -1.67 -4.67
CA PHE A 31 -12.81 -1.73 -3.25
C PHE A 31 -11.49 -0.98 -2.96
N CYS A 32 -10.43 -1.27 -3.70
CA CYS A 32 -9.12 -0.64 -3.50
C CYS A 32 -9.19 0.88 -3.76
N ASN A 33 -9.80 1.30 -4.88
CA ASN A 33 -9.89 2.73 -5.19
C ASN A 33 -10.77 3.49 -4.19
N CYS A 34 -11.88 2.91 -3.74
CA CYS A 34 -12.71 3.54 -2.71
C CYS A 34 -11.96 3.65 -1.38
N THR A 35 -11.19 2.62 -1.01
CA THR A 35 -10.36 2.62 0.20
C THR A 35 -9.27 3.70 0.12
N MET A 36 -8.56 3.77 -1.00
CA MET A 36 -7.54 4.79 -1.24
C MET A 36 -8.13 6.20 -1.17
N ALA A 37 -9.26 6.45 -1.83
CA ALA A 37 -9.92 7.75 -1.81
C ALA A 37 -10.33 8.16 -0.39
N ALA A 38 -10.91 7.23 0.38
CA ALA A 38 -11.31 7.48 1.77
C ALA A 38 -10.12 7.80 2.69
N ILE A 39 -9.00 7.07 2.55
CA ILE A 39 -7.76 7.36 3.28
C ILE A 39 -7.20 8.72 2.85
N HIS A 40 -7.06 8.96 1.54
CA HIS A 40 -6.44 10.17 1.02
C HIS A 40 -7.21 11.42 1.42
N ASN A 41 -8.53 11.44 1.20
CA ASN A 41 -9.36 12.62 1.49
C ASN A 41 -9.42 12.98 2.97
N LYS A 42 -9.07 12.05 3.87
CA LYS A 42 -8.95 12.34 5.30
C LYS A 42 -7.78 13.28 5.61
N TYR A 43 -6.71 13.26 4.82
CA TYR A 43 -5.46 14.01 5.05
C TYR A 43 -5.20 15.08 4.00
N CYS A 44 -5.58 14.85 2.75
CA CYS A 44 -5.47 15.79 1.65
C CYS A 44 -6.77 15.71 0.82
N PHE A 45 -7.75 16.55 1.18
CA PHE A 45 -9.07 16.49 0.56
C PHE A 45 -9.00 16.86 -0.93
N SER A 46 -9.57 16.01 -1.77
CA SER A 46 -9.80 16.26 -3.20
C SER A 46 -11.26 16.01 -3.54
N GLU A 47 -11.94 17.07 -4.00
CA GLU A 47 -13.32 16.97 -4.49
C GLU A 47 -13.43 15.99 -5.66
N GLU A 48 -12.43 15.94 -6.53
CA GLU A 48 -12.38 14.98 -7.65
C GLU A 48 -12.38 13.53 -7.14
N LEU A 49 -11.55 13.23 -6.13
CA LEU A 49 -11.51 11.90 -5.51
C LEU A 49 -12.79 11.57 -4.74
N GLU A 50 -13.40 12.56 -4.08
CA GLU A 50 -14.67 12.38 -3.39
C GLU A 50 -15.79 12.03 -4.38
N GLN A 51 -15.89 12.75 -5.49
CA GLN A 51 -16.86 12.46 -6.55
C GLN A 51 -16.58 11.11 -7.21
N PHE A 52 -15.31 10.74 -7.41
CA PHE A 52 -14.92 9.42 -7.90
C PHE A 52 -15.39 8.31 -6.94
N TYR A 53 -15.16 8.46 -5.62
CA TYR A 53 -15.62 7.55 -4.59
C TYR A 53 -17.14 7.39 -4.63
N LEU A 54 -17.88 8.51 -4.59
CA LEU A 54 -19.35 8.52 -4.58
C LEU A 54 -19.92 7.89 -5.85
N LYS A 55 -19.36 8.19 -7.02
CA LYS A 55 -19.77 7.59 -8.31
C LYS A 55 -19.52 6.09 -8.34
N THR A 56 -18.45 5.62 -7.70
CA THR A 56 -18.08 4.21 -7.68
C THR A 56 -18.97 3.43 -6.71
N ILE A 57 -19.12 3.90 -5.46
CA ILE A 57 -19.87 3.21 -4.42
C ILE A 57 -21.38 3.15 -4.70
N ARG A 58 -21.94 4.13 -5.43
CA ARG A 58 -23.36 4.16 -5.86
C ARG A 58 -23.75 3.02 -6.81
N LYS A 59 -22.79 2.32 -7.41
CA LYS A 59 -23.05 1.14 -8.27
C LYS A 59 -23.44 -0.09 -7.44
N TYR A 60 -23.18 -0.07 -6.13
CA TYR A 60 -23.35 -1.21 -5.24
C TYR A 60 -24.65 -1.13 -4.46
N LYS A 61 -25.30 -2.28 -4.23
CA LYS A 61 -26.43 -2.38 -3.30
C LYS A 61 -25.96 -2.07 -1.88
N ARG A 62 -26.88 -1.59 -1.03
CA ARG A 62 -26.56 -1.23 0.36
C ARG A 62 -25.83 -2.34 1.12
N GLU A 63 -26.31 -3.58 1.01
CA GLU A 63 -25.67 -4.75 1.62
C GLU A 63 -24.21 -4.94 1.17
N ASP A 64 -23.90 -4.65 -0.10
CA ASP A 64 -22.56 -4.82 -0.65
C ASP A 64 -21.65 -3.66 -0.28
N VAL A 65 -22.20 -2.45 -0.10
CA VAL A 65 -21.47 -1.33 0.51
C VAL A 65 -21.03 -1.71 1.93
N ASP A 66 -21.92 -2.29 2.73
CA ASP A 66 -21.58 -2.74 4.09
C ASP A 66 -20.51 -3.85 4.06
N ARG A 67 -20.58 -4.77 3.09
CA ARG A 67 -19.51 -5.78 2.88
C ARG A 67 -18.19 -5.14 2.47
N ILE A 68 -18.19 -4.13 1.59
CA ILE A 68 -16.99 -3.38 1.17
C ILE A 68 -16.33 -2.70 2.38
N VAL A 69 -17.12 -2.08 3.26
CA VAL A 69 -16.61 -1.48 4.51
C VAL A 69 -15.99 -2.56 5.41
N LYS A 70 -16.62 -3.73 5.50
CA LYS A 70 -16.08 -4.83 6.30
C LYS A 70 -14.81 -5.45 5.70
N LEU A 71 -14.67 -5.50 4.38
CA LEU A 71 -13.41 -5.86 3.71
C LEU A 71 -12.29 -4.90 4.11
N PHE A 72 -12.57 -3.59 4.17
CA PHE A 72 -11.59 -2.61 4.64
C PHE A 72 -11.18 -2.88 6.10
N SER A 73 -12.14 -3.20 6.97
CA SER A 73 -11.83 -3.60 8.36
C SER A 73 -10.90 -4.82 8.43
N TYR A 74 -11.12 -5.84 7.60
CA TYR A 74 -10.23 -7.00 7.55
C TYR A 74 -8.83 -6.64 7.05
N THR A 75 -8.70 -5.74 6.07
CA THR A 75 -7.39 -5.23 5.65
C THR A 75 -6.64 -4.53 6.79
N VAL A 76 -7.32 -3.67 7.54
CA VAL A 76 -6.73 -2.97 8.70
C VAL A 76 -6.29 -3.97 9.77
N LEU A 77 -7.16 -4.90 10.13
CA LEU A 77 -6.88 -5.89 11.18
C LEU A 77 -5.74 -6.84 10.80
N ALA A 78 -5.70 -7.30 9.55
CA ALA A 78 -4.63 -8.17 9.06
C ALA A 78 -3.27 -7.48 9.11
N LEU A 79 -3.17 -6.24 8.61
CA LEU A 79 -1.92 -5.46 8.61
C LEU A 79 -1.47 -5.03 10.02
N ALA A 80 -2.40 -4.94 10.97
CA ALA A 80 -2.08 -4.66 12.37
C ALA A 80 -1.62 -5.91 13.14
N GLU A 81 -2.04 -7.11 12.70
CA GLU A 81 -1.66 -8.38 13.34
C GLU A 81 -0.30 -8.88 12.87
N GLU A 82 -0.06 -8.92 11.56
CA GLU A 82 1.17 -9.45 11.00
C GLU A 82 1.69 -8.56 9.86
N PRO A 83 2.99 -8.22 9.86
CA PRO A 83 3.64 -7.59 8.72
C PRO A 83 3.56 -8.48 7.47
N GLY A 84 3.14 -7.90 6.35
CA GLY A 84 3.09 -8.66 5.11
C GLY A 84 2.44 -7.92 3.95
N ASP A 85 2.54 -8.50 2.76
CA ASP A 85 1.79 -8.09 1.57
C ASP A 85 0.39 -8.73 1.58
N PHE A 86 -0.51 -8.21 2.42
CA PHE A 86 -1.88 -8.71 2.56
C PHE A 86 -2.68 -8.57 1.26
N LEU A 87 -2.75 -7.37 0.67
CA LEU A 87 -3.56 -7.11 -0.51
C LEU A 87 -3.02 -7.84 -1.74
N GLY A 88 -1.70 -7.89 -1.93
CA GLY A 88 -1.09 -8.66 -3.01
C GLY A 88 -1.32 -10.16 -2.84
N SER A 89 -1.19 -10.69 -1.63
CA SER A 89 -1.47 -12.11 -1.34
C SER A 89 -2.95 -12.46 -1.58
N VAL A 90 -3.89 -11.63 -1.14
CA VAL A 90 -5.32 -11.80 -1.44
C VAL A 90 -5.59 -11.73 -2.95
N PHE A 91 -5.02 -10.75 -3.65
CA PHE A 91 -5.19 -10.58 -5.09
C PHE A 91 -4.72 -11.82 -5.87
N MET A 92 -3.58 -12.39 -5.48
CA MET A 92 -3.06 -13.63 -6.06
C MET A 92 -3.95 -14.84 -5.74
N ARG A 93 -4.38 -15.02 -4.48
CA ARG A 93 -5.27 -16.13 -4.08
C ARG A 93 -6.65 -16.09 -4.73
N LEU A 94 -7.11 -14.89 -5.09
CA LEU A 94 -8.35 -14.70 -5.84
C LEU A 94 -8.17 -14.86 -7.36
N GLU A 95 -6.94 -15.12 -7.84
CA GLU A 95 -6.57 -15.24 -9.25
C GLU A 95 -7.01 -14.02 -10.08
N LEU A 96 -6.88 -12.82 -9.50
CA LEU A 96 -7.30 -11.57 -10.15
C LEU A 96 -6.22 -10.97 -11.05
N GLY A 97 -5.01 -11.51 -11.03
CA GLY A 97 -3.91 -11.06 -11.87
C GLY A 97 -4.22 -11.16 -13.36
N ASN A 98 -3.70 -10.20 -14.11
CA ASN A 98 -3.80 -10.25 -15.56
C ASN A 98 -2.91 -11.38 -16.10
N LYS A 99 -3.54 -12.45 -16.61
CA LYS A 99 -2.84 -13.63 -17.15
C LYS A 99 -1.95 -13.30 -18.34
N ASP A 100 -2.31 -12.28 -19.12
CA ASP A 100 -1.52 -11.83 -20.28
C ASP A 100 -0.29 -11.00 -19.86
N LEU A 101 -0.35 -10.35 -18.69
CA LEU A 101 0.79 -9.63 -18.09
C LEU A 101 1.66 -10.53 -17.20
N GLN A 102 1.31 -11.81 -17.01
CA GLN A 102 1.98 -12.73 -16.09
C GLN A 102 2.29 -12.09 -14.73
N GLN A 103 1.33 -11.35 -14.18
CA GLN A 103 1.50 -10.68 -12.90
C GLN A 103 1.66 -11.70 -11.77
N PHE A 104 2.91 -11.96 -11.40
CA PHE A 104 3.28 -12.70 -10.20
C PHE A 104 3.96 -11.73 -9.25
N PHE A 105 3.39 -11.56 -8.06
CA PHE A 105 4.01 -10.72 -7.04
C PHE A 105 5.15 -11.46 -6.34
N THR A 106 6.14 -10.69 -5.90
CA THR A 106 7.29 -11.18 -5.15
C THR A 106 6.84 -11.90 -3.87
N PRO A 107 7.24 -13.16 -3.65
CA PRO A 107 6.92 -13.86 -2.40
C PRO A 107 7.52 -13.16 -1.19
N TRP A 108 6.77 -13.10 -0.09
CA TRP A 108 7.17 -12.39 1.14
C TRP A 108 8.56 -12.78 1.66
N GLY A 109 8.88 -14.08 1.68
CA GLY A 109 10.18 -14.57 2.14
C GLY A 109 11.36 -14.06 1.29
N VAL A 110 11.16 -13.88 -0.02
CA VAL A 110 12.19 -13.32 -0.92
C VAL A 110 12.34 -11.83 -0.66
N ALA A 111 11.22 -11.10 -0.53
CA ALA A 111 11.23 -9.68 -0.22
C ALA A 111 11.94 -9.40 1.11
N ARG A 112 11.66 -10.19 2.17
CA ARG A 112 12.32 -10.07 3.47
C ARG A 112 13.80 -10.39 3.41
N MET A 113 14.20 -11.46 2.72
CA MET A 113 15.62 -11.78 2.52
C MET A 113 16.36 -10.62 1.83
N MET A 114 15.79 -10.06 0.77
CA MET A 114 16.38 -8.92 0.05
C MET A 114 16.49 -7.68 0.94
N ALA A 115 15.43 -7.38 1.71
CA ALA A 115 15.44 -6.27 2.66
C ALA A 115 16.52 -6.44 3.73
N GLN A 116 16.70 -7.64 4.30
CA GLN A 116 17.75 -7.93 5.28
C GLN A 116 19.16 -7.73 4.70
N LEU A 117 19.38 -8.15 3.45
CA LEU A 117 20.67 -7.94 2.77
C LEU A 117 20.95 -6.45 2.52
N GLN A 118 19.94 -5.68 2.14
CA GLN A 118 20.09 -4.26 1.83
C GLN A 118 20.18 -3.37 3.08
N LEU A 119 19.52 -3.76 4.18
CA LEU A 119 19.42 -2.98 5.41
C LEU A 119 20.28 -3.53 6.55
N ASN A 120 21.26 -4.40 6.27
CA ASN A 120 22.03 -5.12 7.30
C ASN A 120 22.63 -4.22 8.40
N ASP A 121 23.08 -3.01 8.05
CA ASP A 121 23.71 -2.07 8.97
C ASP A 121 23.03 -0.69 8.97
N VAL A 122 21.69 -0.66 8.86
CA VAL A 122 20.94 0.60 8.78
C VAL A 122 21.14 1.49 10.01
N SER A 123 21.46 0.89 11.17
CA SER A 123 21.77 1.61 12.40
C SER A 123 23.04 2.45 12.29
N GLU A 124 24.05 2.01 11.53
CA GLU A 124 25.27 2.79 11.29
C GLU A 124 24.97 3.95 10.32
N LEU A 125 24.18 3.68 9.28
CA LEU A 125 23.72 4.71 8.35
C LEU A 125 22.97 5.83 9.07
N LEU A 126 22.02 5.47 9.95
CA LEU A 126 21.19 6.41 10.70
C LEU A 126 21.93 7.19 11.81
N GLN A 127 23.20 6.87 12.09
CA GLN A 127 24.04 7.74 12.95
C GLN A 127 24.52 8.99 12.20
N THR A 128 24.62 8.92 10.88
CA THR A 128 25.16 9.99 10.04
C THR A 128 24.11 10.61 9.13
N GLN A 129 23.03 9.89 8.83
CA GLN A 129 21.91 10.35 8.02
C GLN A 129 20.62 10.44 8.85
N PRO A 130 19.77 11.44 8.58
CA PRO A 130 18.54 11.64 9.36
C PRO A 130 17.46 10.58 9.09
N PHE A 131 17.55 9.85 7.98
CA PHE A 131 16.62 8.80 7.55
C PHE A 131 17.19 8.04 6.35
N VAL A 132 16.54 6.94 5.98
CA VAL A 132 16.77 6.18 4.75
C VAL A 132 15.73 6.56 3.71
N THR A 133 16.15 6.67 2.45
CA THR A 133 15.23 6.73 1.30
C THR A 133 15.22 5.41 0.54
N LEU A 134 14.04 4.95 0.14
CA LEU A 134 13.86 3.74 -0.66
C LEU A 134 13.10 4.06 -1.94
N HIS A 135 13.67 3.68 -3.08
CA HIS A 135 13.04 3.86 -4.38
C HIS A 135 12.66 2.50 -4.97
N GLU A 136 11.37 2.30 -5.22
CA GLU A 136 10.80 1.08 -5.77
C GLU A 136 10.08 1.38 -7.10
N PRO A 137 10.74 1.22 -8.25
CA PRO A 137 10.24 1.67 -9.56
C PRO A 137 9.17 0.75 -10.18
N CYS A 138 8.94 -0.43 -9.60
CA CYS A 138 7.92 -1.40 -10.04
C CYS A 138 7.29 -2.08 -8.83
N CYS A 139 6.64 -1.27 -7.99
CA CYS A 139 6.30 -1.63 -6.62
C CYS A 139 5.30 -2.77 -6.46
N GLY A 140 4.53 -3.10 -7.50
CA GLY A 140 3.46 -4.09 -7.40
C GLY A 140 2.47 -3.66 -6.32
N ALA A 141 2.14 -4.58 -5.41
CA ALA A 141 1.34 -4.28 -4.21
C ALA A 141 2.16 -3.72 -3.03
N GLY A 142 3.47 -3.50 -3.19
CA GLY A 142 4.35 -2.87 -2.20
C GLY A 142 5.14 -3.85 -1.34
N CYS A 143 5.19 -5.13 -1.71
CA CYS A 143 5.79 -6.22 -0.94
C CYS A 143 7.25 -5.91 -0.50
N MET A 144 8.09 -5.43 -1.43
CA MET A 144 9.50 -5.08 -1.15
C MET A 144 9.60 -3.93 -0.13
N THR A 145 8.80 -2.89 -0.31
CA THR A 145 8.75 -1.74 0.62
C THR A 145 8.27 -2.14 2.00
N LEU A 146 7.22 -2.96 2.09
CA LEU A 146 6.68 -3.46 3.36
C LEU A 146 7.73 -4.31 4.09
N ALA A 147 8.45 -5.16 3.37
CA ALA A 147 9.54 -5.97 3.93
C ALA A 147 10.71 -5.10 4.44
N ALA A 148 11.08 -4.05 3.70
CA ALA A 148 12.11 -3.10 4.13
C ALA A 148 11.73 -2.37 5.42
N ALA A 149 10.49 -1.87 5.50
CA ALA A 149 9.97 -1.23 6.71
C ALA A 149 9.91 -2.21 7.89
N GLU A 150 9.61 -3.48 7.65
CA GLU A 150 9.59 -4.49 8.71
C GLU A 150 10.99 -4.79 9.26
N VAL A 151 11.97 -5.02 8.37
CA VAL A 151 13.37 -5.21 8.78
C VAL A 151 13.90 -4.00 9.57
N LEU A 152 13.48 -2.79 9.20
CA LEU A 152 13.83 -1.57 9.92
C LEU A 152 13.24 -1.55 11.34
N ARG A 153 11.99 -1.99 11.52
CA ARG A 153 11.35 -2.16 12.83
C ARG A 153 12.04 -3.22 13.67
N GLU A 154 12.40 -4.36 13.08
CA GLU A 154 13.14 -5.44 13.76
C GLU A 154 14.49 -4.94 14.31
N GLN A 155 15.11 -3.97 13.64
CA GLN A 155 16.33 -3.31 14.09
C GLN A 155 16.10 -2.15 15.09
N GLY A 156 14.86 -1.92 15.51
CA GLY A 156 14.51 -0.94 16.53
C GLY A 156 14.28 0.48 16.02
N HIS A 157 14.15 0.67 14.72
CA HIS A 157 13.91 1.99 14.11
C HIS A 157 12.45 2.12 13.67
N ASP A 158 11.83 3.26 13.96
CA ASP A 158 10.45 3.56 13.56
C ASP A 158 10.39 4.09 12.11
N PRO A 159 9.80 3.36 11.15
CA PRO A 159 9.71 3.78 9.76
C PRO A 159 9.04 5.15 9.57
N LEU A 160 8.11 5.56 10.43
CA LEU A 160 7.48 6.89 10.35
C LEU A 160 8.52 8.02 10.42
N SER A 161 9.60 7.80 11.17
CA SER A 161 10.65 8.77 11.43
C SER A 161 11.93 8.50 10.65
N SER A 162 12.25 7.24 10.33
CA SER A 162 13.55 6.85 9.76
C SER A 162 13.50 6.34 8.32
N LEU A 163 12.33 6.26 7.67
CA LEU A 163 12.19 5.80 6.30
C LEU A 163 11.27 6.69 5.47
N TRP A 164 11.69 6.99 4.24
CA TRP A 164 10.82 7.57 3.23
C TRP A 164 10.88 6.80 1.91
N VAL A 165 9.73 6.56 1.31
CA VAL A 165 9.60 5.72 0.12
C VAL A 165 9.10 6.50 -1.09
N CYS A 166 9.76 6.32 -2.23
CA CYS A 166 9.19 6.62 -3.54
C CYS A 166 8.84 5.30 -4.24
N ALA A 167 7.55 5.06 -4.46
CA ALA A 167 7.05 3.84 -5.09
C ALA A 167 6.32 4.18 -6.40
N ILE A 168 6.64 3.48 -7.48
CA ILE A 168 6.07 3.70 -8.80
C ILE A 168 5.56 2.37 -9.33
N ASP A 169 4.39 2.37 -9.98
CA ASP A 169 3.96 1.24 -10.80
C ASP A 169 3.16 1.70 -12.02
N ILE A 170 3.32 0.96 -13.12
CA ILE A 170 2.58 1.21 -14.36
C ILE A 170 1.13 0.72 -14.26
N ASP A 171 0.87 -0.30 -13.44
CA ASP A 171 -0.48 -0.79 -13.15
C ASP A 171 -1.13 0.08 -12.05
N PRO A 172 -2.22 0.81 -12.38
CA PRO A 172 -2.93 1.63 -11.40
C PRO A 172 -3.43 0.84 -10.18
N LEU A 173 -3.88 -0.41 -10.35
CA LEU A 173 -4.40 -1.18 -9.23
C LEU A 173 -3.27 -1.62 -8.28
N ALA A 174 -2.13 -2.00 -8.84
CA ALA A 174 -0.94 -2.34 -8.08
C ALA A 174 -0.49 -1.16 -7.20
N ALA A 175 -0.27 0.01 -7.81
CA ALA A 175 0.12 1.21 -7.06
C ALA A 175 -0.92 1.60 -6.00
N VAL A 176 -2.22 1.43 -6.26
CA VAL A 176 -3.28 1.68 -5.27
C VAL A 176 -3.22 0.69 -4.11
N MET A 177 -2.94 -0.60 -4.34
CA MET A 177 -2.69 -1.55 -3.25
C MET A 177 -1.48 -1.13 -2.41
N THR A 178 -0.37 -0.75 -3.05
CA THR A 178 0.81 -0.20 -2.37
C THR A 178 0.43 0.99 -1.50
N TYR A 179 -0.29 1.97 -2.05
CA TYR A 179 -0.73 3.15 -1.31
C TYR A 179 -1.51 2.78 -0.04
N ILE A 180 -2.47 1.86 -0.13
CA ILE A 180 -3.30 1.43 1.01
C ILE A 180 -2.43 0.77 2.07
N GLN A 181 -1.58 -0.19 1.69
CA GLN A 181 -0.77 -0.94 2.65
C GLN A 181 0.24 -0.05 3.36
N LEU A 182 0.93 0.84 2.63
CA LEU A 182 1.86 1.80 3.24
C LEU A 182 1.13 2.81 4.14
N SER A 183 -0.07 3.24 3.75
CA SER A 183 -0.88 4.15 4.57
C SER A 183 -1.32 3.53 5.89
N LEU A 184 -1.77 2.27 5.86
CA LEU A 184 -2.26 1.56 7.04
C LEU A 184 -1.13 1.08 7.96
N THR A 185 0.07 0.89 7.45
CA THR A 185 1.25 0.49 8.23
C THR A 185 2.13 1.67 8.67
N GLY A 186 1.67 2.91 8.44
CA GLY A 186 2.36 4.11 8.91
C GLY A 186 3.67 4.42 8.19
N ILE A 187 3.83 3.97 6.94
CA ILE A 187 5.05 4.19 6.16
C ILE A 187 4.93 5.49 5.34
N PRO A 188 5.84 6.47 5.54
CA PRO A 188 5.88 7.69 4.74
C PRO A 188 6.27 7.39 3.29
N ALA A 189 5.41 7.75 2.34
CA ALA A 189 5.68 7.46 0.94
C ALA A 189 5.02 8.45 -0.02
N ALA A 190 5.63 8.57 -1.20
CA ALA A 190 5.01 9.02 -2.44
C ALA A 190 4.74 7.79 -3.31
N VAL A 191 3.48 7.55 -3.68
CA VAL A 191 3.09 6.43 -4.54
C VAL A 191 2.54 6.98 -5.85
N THR A 192 3.18 6.62 -6.96
CA THR A 192 2.90 7.18 -8.29
C THR A 192 2.42 6.10 -9.25
N ILE A 193 1.31 6.37 -9.95
CA ILE A 193 0.88 5.55 -11.07
C ILE A 193 1.55 6.09 -12.34
N GLY A 194 2.59 5.43 -12.83
CA GLY A 194 3.39 5.92 -13.94
C GLY A 194 4.39 4.90 -14.49
N ASP A 195 5.03 5.27 -15.60
CA ASP A 195 6.11 4.49 -16.20
C ASP A 195 7.44 4.98 -15.62
N ALA A 196 8.12 4.16 -14.81
CA ALA A 196 9.38 4.51 -14.17
C ALA A 196 10.56 4.69 -15.16
N LEU A 197 10.42 4.24 -16.41
CA LEU A 197 11.42 4.48 -17.46
C LEU A 197 11.22 5.82 -18.18
N ARG A 198 10.10 6.49 -17.92
CA ARG A 198 9.78 7.84 -18.41
C ARG A 198 9.69 8.78 -17.21
N ASP A 199 9.51 10.07 -17.46
CA ASP A 199 9.07 10.96 -16.39
C ASP A 199 7.65 10.50 -15.98
N PRO A 200 7.47 9.90 -14.78
CA PRO A 200 6.18 9.36 -14.40
C PRO A 200 5.13 10.47 -14.19
N GLY A 201 5.58 11.74 -14.12
CA GLY A 201 4.75 12.91 -13.85
C GLY A 201 4.22 12.93 -12.42
N SER A 202 4.25 14.09 -11.76
CA SER A 202 3.75 14.23 -10.38
C SER A 202 2.21 14.22 -10.28
N GLU A 203 1.50 14.35 -11.40
CA GLU A 203 0.03 14.49 -11.43
C GLU A 203 -0.71 13.26 -10.88
N ARG A 204 -0.07 12.09 -10.88
CA ARG A 204 -0.67 10.83 -10.39
C ARG A 204 -0.01 10.31 -9.11
N THR A 205 0.79 11.15 -8.46
CA THR A 205 1.41 10.85 -7.17
C THR A 205 0.44 11.09 -6.02
N ARG A 206 0.40 10.17 -5.06
CA ARG A 206 -0.32 10.34 -3.80
C ARG A 206 0.63 10.09 -2.63
N TYR A 207 0.61 11.00 -1.67
CA TYR A 207 1.36 10.85 -0.43
C TYR A 207 0.54 10.12 0.63
N THR A 208 1.19 9.21 1.36
CA THR A 208 0.55 8.46 2.46
C THR A 208 0.27 9.39 3.66
N PRO A 209 -0.67 9.03 4.56
CA PRO A 209 -0.89 9.77 5.80
C PRO A 209 0.38 10.06 6.60
N ALA A 210 1.27 9.06 6.69
CA ALA A 210 2.55 9.17 7.38
C ALA A 210 3.49 10.23 6.77
N HIS A 211 3.41 10.48 5.45
CA HIS A 211 4.13 11.58 4.81
C HIS A 211 3.72 12.93 5.40
N TYR A 212 2.41 13.18 5.49
CA TYR A 212 1.88 14.44 6.02
C TYR A 212 2.13 14.57 7.52
N LEU A 213 1.88 13.52 8.30
CA LEU A 213 2.04 13.52 9.75
C LEU A 213 3.51 13.67 10.18
N GLY A 214 4.45 13.12 9.41
CA GLY A 214 5.89 13.23 9.66
C GLY A 214 6.56 14.46 9.06
N ASN A 215 5.79 15.40 8.50
CA ASN A 215 6.29 16.60 7.81
C ASN A 215 7.38 16.31 6.77
N TRP A 216 7.21 15.22 6.01
CA TRP A 216 8.26 14.67 5.17
C TRP A 216 8.66 15.56 4.00
N SER A 217 7.74 16.39 3.48
CA SER A 217 8.09 17.35 2.42
C SER A 217 9.22 18.29 2.84
N GLN A 218 9.16 18.82 4.07
CA GLN A 218 10.21 19.68 4.60
C GLN A 218 11.50 18.89 4.87
N ARG A 219 11.40 17.71 5.48
CA ARG A 219 12.56 16.87 5.80
C ARG A 219 13.37 16.49 4.55
N LEU A 220 12.68 16.19 3.45
CA LEU A 220 13.31 15.88 2.16
C LEU A 220 13.97 17.11 1.55
N GLN A 221 13.30 18.25 1.59
CA GLN A 221 13.85 19.51 1.09
C GLN A 221 15.13 19.91 1.84
N GLU A 222 15.13 19.80 3.17
CA GLU A 222 16.30 20.06 4.00
C GLU A 222 17.45 19.09 3.71
N TYR A 223 17.13 17.81 3.49
CA TYR A 223 18.11 16.80 3.12
C TYR A 223 18.74 17.05 1.75
N GLU A 224 17.94 17.40 0.73
CA GLU A 224 18.43 17.76 -0.62
C GLU A 224 19.30 19.02 -0.64
N GLN A 225 19.03 19.97 0.26
CA GLN A 225 19.85 21.19 0.39
C GLN A 225 21.17 20.95 1.14
N ALA A 226 21.22 19.93 2.00
CA ALA A 226 22.38 19.57 2.79
C ALA A 226 23.31 18.56 2.08
N ALA A 227 22.81 17.86 1.06
CA ALA A 227 23.56 16.89 0.23
C ALA A 227 24.36 17.56 -0.89
#